data_AF-A0A3C1UQG5-F1
#
_entry.id   AF-A0A3C1UQG5-F1
#
_cell.length_a   1.000
_cell.length_b   1.000
_cell.length_c   1.000
_cell.angle_alpha   90.00
_cell.angle_beta   90.00
_cell.angle_gamma   90.00
#
_symmetry.space_group_name_H-M   'P 1'
#
loop_
_entity.id
_entity.type
_entity.pdbx_description
1 polymer ?
#
loop_
_entity_poly.entity_id
_entity_poly.type
_entity_poly.pdbx_seq_one_letter_code
_entity_poly.pdbx_strand_id
1 'polypeptide(L)'
;MIEPSQFSFSGEFSMRFSFMRLMVLVSLCFITPDHRCFVQTVEAAAVEPLKVLIVAGGCCHDYATQTKLLKKGIEERINASVEVIYNPDTSTEARFEIYDSDGWARDFDVVIHDEC
;
A
#
# COMPACT_ATOMS: atom_id res chain seq x y z
N MET A 1 11.08 -81.41 37.57
CA MET A 1 11.10 -81.12 36.13
C MET A 1 10.85 -79.62 35.97
N ILE A 2 11.87 -78.90 35.51
CA ILE A 2 11.93 -77.48 35.09
C ILE A 2 12.15 -76.44 36.21
N GLU A 3 13.09 -75.55 35.92
CA GLU A 3 13.98 -74.73 36.77
C GLU A 3 13.37 -73.45 37.39
N PRO A 4 14.03 -72.88 38.42
CA PRO A 4 13.70 -71.62 39.08
C PRO A 4 14.57 -70.44 38.59
N SER A 5 14.02 -69.24 38.49
CA SER A 5 14.79 -68.00 38.21
C SER A 5 13.81 -66.82 38.36
N GLN A 6 14.01 -65.70 39.06
CA GLN A 6 15.18 -64.95 39.51
C GLN A 6 14.71 -64.00 40.63
N PHE A 7 15.43 -63.90 41.75
CA PHE A 7 16.50 -62.94 42.01
C PHE A 7 16.01 -61.69 42.75
N SER A 8 16.40 -61.66 44.02
CA SER A 8 16.38 -60.56 44.98
C SER A 8 17.32 -59.44 44.55
N PHE A 9 16.97 -58.16 44.77
CA PHE A 9 17.86 -57.26 45.53
C PHE A 9 17.14 -55.99 46.02
N SER A 10 17.29 -55.79 47.32
CA SER A 10 17.05 -54.59 48.14
C SER A 10 17.87 -53.36 47.73
N GLY A 11 17.42 -52.16 48.12
CA GLY A 11 18.38 -51.10 48.49
C GLY A 11 17.99 -49.67 48.13
N GLU A 12 17.63 -48.89 49.15
CA GLU A 12 17.52 -47.43 49.17
C GLU A 12 18.86 -46.72 48.88
N PHE A 13 18.81 -45.53 48.26
CA PHE A 13 19.83 -44.50 48.48
C PHE A 13 19.24 -43.08 48.42
N SER A 14 18.87 -42.58 49.59
CA SER A 14 19.30 -41.30 50.16
C SER A 14 19.54 -40.11 49.22
N MET A 15 18.58 -39.17 49.25
CA MET A 15 18.75 -37.77 49.69
C MET A 15 19.95 -36.95 49.16
N ARG A 16 19.64 -35.68 48.81
CA ARG A 16 20.54 -34.50 48.70
C ARG A 16 20.94 -34.03 47.30
N PHE A 17 20.01 -33.60 46.46
CA PHE A 17 20.34 -32.62 45.39
C PHE A 17 19.20 -31.61 45.15
N SER A 18 18.42 -31.34 46.20
CA SER A 18 17.72 -30.07 46.33
C SER A 18 18.79 -28.98 46.54
N PHE A 19 18.64 -27.81 45.92
CA PHE A 19 19.48 -26.59 45.97
C PHE A 19 20.38 -26.22 44.77
N MET A 20 20.89 -27.14 43.93
CA MET A 20 21.79 -26.68 42.86
C MET A 20 21.08 -26.25 41.55
N ARG A 21 19.82 -26.65 41.33
CA ARG A 21 19.12 -26.40 40.05
C ARG A 21 18.38 -25.06 39.95
N LEU A 22 18.31 -24.26 41.02
CA LEU A 22 17.51 -23.03 41.03
C LEU A 22 18.29 -21.77 40.60
N MET A 23 19.62 -21.82 40.51
CA MET A 23 20.47 -20.65 40.20
C MET A 23 20.82 -20.46 38.72
N VAL A 24 20.43 -21.37 37.82
CA VAL A 24 20.74 -21.25 36.37
C VAL A 24 19.59 -20.60 35.57
N LEU A 25 18.36 -20.60 36.09
CA LEU A 25 17.17 -20.14 35.34
C LEU A 25 16.81 -18.66 35.55
N VAL A 26 17.44 -17.94 36.48
CA VAL A 26 17.14 -16.51 36.73
C VAL A 26 18.08 -15.55 35.97
N SER A 27 19.17 -16.06 35.38
CA SER A 27 20.19 -15.22 34.71
C SER A 27 19.89 -14.88 33.24
N LEU A 28 18.85 -15.44 32.62
CA LEU A 28 18.49 -15.16 31.21
C LEU A 28 17.63 -13.90 31.02
N CYS A 29 17.25 -13.19 32.09
CA CYS A 29 16.43 -11.97 32.00
C CYS A 29 17.21 -10.64 32.04
N PHE A 30 18.55 -10.64 32.10
CA PHE A 30 19.33 -9.41 32.24
C PHE A 30 20.15 -8.98 31.02
N ILE A 31 19.93 -9.60 29.84
CA ILE A 31 20.58 -9.17 28.59
C ILE A 31 19.55 -9.10 27.46
N THR A 32 18.56 -8.21 27.57
CA THR A 32 17.93 -7.68 26.36
C THR A 32 18.66 -6.37 26.03
N PRO A 33 19.51 -6.34 24.99
CA PRO A 33 20.06 -5.08 24.51
C PRO A 33 18.92 -4.16 24.13
N ASP A 34 19.20 -2.86 24.30
CA ASP A 34 18.45 -1.71 23.86
C ASP A 34 17.35 -1.97 22.82
N HIS A 35 16.21 -1.35 23.06
CA HIS A 35 15.17 -1.08 22.08
C HIS A 35 15.77 -0.50 20.79
N ARG A 36 16.28 -1.35 19.91
CA ARG A 36 16.44 -1.03 18.51
C ARG A 36 15.03 -0.86 18.00
N CYS A 37 14.56 0.40 18.00
CA CYS A 37 13.52 0.83 17.10
C CYS A 37 14.02 0.44 15.71
N PHE A 38 13.52 -0.71 15.22
CA PHE A 38 13.75 -1.12 13.86
C PHE A 38 12.97 -0.13 13.01
N VAL A 39 13.65 0.94 12.60
CA VAL A 39 13.13 1.88 11.61
C VAL A 39 13.14 1.13 10.29
N GLN A 40 11.98 0.57 9.98
CA GLN A 40 11.72 -0.07 8.71
C GLN A 40 11.60 1.05 7.68
N THR A 41 12.66 1.28 6.90
CA THR A 41 12.59 2.16 5.73
C THR A 41 11.75 1.45 4.69
N VAL A 42 10.46 1.79 4.63
CA VAL A 42 9.65 1.45 3.47
C VAL A 42 10.21 2.29 2.33
N GLU A 43 10.91 1.67 1.39
CA GLU A 43 11.25 2.32 0.14
C GLU A 43 9.91 2.63 -0.53
N ALA A 44 9.53 3.92 -0.52
CA ALA A 44 8.30 4.36 -1.13
C ALA A 44 8.41 4.06 -2.63
N ALA A 45 7.69 3.04 -3.09
CA ALA A 45 7.53 2.81 -4.51
C ALA A 45 7.06 4.12 -5.15
N ALA A 46 7.71 4.54 -6.24
CA ALA A 46 7.29 5.71 -6.98
C ALA A 46 5.82 5.54 -7.37
N VAL A 47 4.96 6.41 -6.84
CA VAL A 47 3.52 6.37 -7.12
C VAL A 47 3.33 6.80 -8.58
N GLU A 48 2.63 5.99 -9.36
CA GLU A 48 2.31 6.35 -10.74
C GLU A 48 1.45 7.63 -10.77
N PRO A 49 1.64 8.53 -11.74
CA PRO A 49 0.79 9.70 -11.87
C PRO A 49 -0.67 9.31 -12.13
N LEU A 50 -1.61 10.02 -11.49
CA LEU A 50 -3.03 9.89 -11.81
C LEU A 50 -3.28 10.27 -13.27
N LYS A 51 -4.00 9.43 -14.00
CA LYS A 51 -4.43 9.73 -15.37
C LYS A 51 -5.73 10.51 -15.32
N VAL A 52 -5.67 11.77 -15.74
CA VAL A 52 -6.80 12.70 -15.70
C VAL A 52 -7.21 13.06 -17.12
N LEU A 53 -8.49 12.95 -17.42
CA LEU A 53 -9.09 13.43 -18.66
C LEU A 53 -9.90 14.70 -18.39
N ILE A 54 -9.69 15.75 -19.18
CA ILE A 54 -10.55 16.92 -19.23
C ILE A 54 -11.25 16.92 -20.59
N VAL A 55 -12.59 16.93 -20.59
CA VAL A 55 -13.38 17.23 -21.79
C VAL A 55 -13.91 18.65 -21.65
N ALA A 56 -13.64 19.51 -22.64
CA ALA A 56 -13.96 20.93 -22.53
C ALA A 56 -14.30 21.57 -23.87
N GLY A 57 -15.24 22.50 -23.88
CA GLY A 57 -15.74 23.16 -25.09
C GLY A 57 -17.19 23.56 -24.94
N GLY A 58 -17.77 24.15 -25.98
CA GLY A 58 -19.13 24.69 -25.93
C GLY A 58 -19.16 26.21 -25.80
N CYS A 59 -20.31 26.74 -25.40
CA CYS A 59 -20.49 28.18 -25.40
C CYS A 59 -19.89 28.87 -24.17
N CYS A 60 -19.80 30.19 -24.27
CA CYS A 60 -19.88 31.07 -23.11
C CYS A 60 -18.63 31.19 -22.22
N HIS A 61 -17.59 30.39 -22.45
CA HIS A 61 -16.32 30.45 -21.71
C HIS A 61 -15.09 30.48 -22.64
N ASP A 62 -13.95 30.94 -22.11
CA ASP A 62 -12.65 30.89 -22.83
C ASP A 62 -11.96 29.52 -22.60
N TYR A 63 -12.55 28.48 -23.18
CA TYR A 63 -12.02 27.12 -23.07
C TYR A 63 -10.62 26.96 -23.68
N ALA A 64 -10.28 27.77 -24.68
CA ALA A 64 -8.95 27.78 -25.32
C ALA A 64 -7.82 28.18 -24.36
N THR A 65 -8.11 29.06 -23.41
CA THR A 65 -7.18 29.45 -22.34
C THR A 65 -7.35 28.57 -21.10
N GLN A 66 -8.59 28.33 -20.68
CA GLN A 66 -8.92 27.60 -19.46
C GLN A 66 -8.30 26.21 -19.44
N THR A 67 -8.44 25.43 -20.52
CA THR A 67 -7.89 24.06 -20.60
C THR A 67 -6.37 24.02 -20.39
N LYS A 68 -5.65 25.00 -20.93
CA LYS A 68 -4.18 25.12 -20.76
C LYS A 68 -3.82 25.44 -19.31
N LEU A 69 -4.58 26.33 -18.67
CA LEU A 69 -4.38 26.70 -17.28
C LEU A 69 -4.70 25.55 -16.33
N LEU A 70 -5.80 24.83 -16.58
CA LEU A 70 -6.20 23.66 -15.80
C LEU A 70 -5.17 22.53 -15.92
N LYS A 71 -4.80 22.14 -17.14
CA LYS A 71 -3.77 21.12 -17.36
C LYS A 71 -2.49 21.46 -16.60
N LYS A 72 -1.92 22.64 -16.88
CA LYS A 72 -0.70 23.10 -16.21
C LYS A 72 -0.87 23.11 -14.70
N GLY A 73 -1.99 23.64 -14.21
CA GLY A 73 -2.21 23.81 -12.80
C GLY A 73 -2.37 22.50 -12.03
N ILE A 74 -2.99 21.49 -12.65
CA ILE A 74 -3.14 20.16 -12.06
C ILE A 74 -1.79 19.45 -12.01
N GLU A 75 -1.07 19.40 -13.14
CA GLU A 75 0.23 18.73 -13.25
C GLU A 75 1.30 19.36 -12.32
N GLU A 76 1.20 20.66 -12.04
CA GLU A 76 2.11 21.35 -11.09
C GLU A 76 1.80 21.07 -9.61
N ARG A 77 0.56 20.70 -9.26
CA ARG A 77 0.11 20.60 -7.86
C ARG A 77 -0.01 19.17 -7.37
N ILE A 78 -0.27 18.23 -8.25
CA ILE A 78 -0.42 16.81 -7.93
C ILE A 78 0.36 15.95 -8.93
N ASN A 79 0.73 14.75 -8.50
CA ASN A 79 1.35 13.77 -9.38
C ASN A 79 0.31 13.21 -10.36
N ALA A 80 0.09 13.89 -11.47
CA ALA A 80 -0.91 13.56 -12.48
C ALA A 80 -0.38 13.79 -13.89
N SER A 81 -0.96 13.06 -14.85
CA SER A 81 -0.82 13.27 -16.28
C SER A 81 -2.19 13.64 -16.84
N VAL A 82 -2.30 14.83 -17.43
CA VAL A 82 -3.59 15.37 -17.88
C VAL A 82 -3.70 15.31 -19.39
N GLU A 83 -4.73 14.64 -19.87
CA GLU A 83 -5.18 14.68 -21.25
C GLU A 83 -6.35 15.65 -21.40
N VAL A 84 -6.40 16.38 -22.52
CA VAL A 84 -7.47 17.35 -22.79
C VAL A 84 -8.08 17.05 -24.14
N ILE A 85 -9.38 16.79 -24.15
CA ILE A 85 -10.21 16.75 -25.34
C ILE A 85 -10.95 18.08 -25.44
N TYR A 86 -10.47 18.92 -26.35
CA TYR A 86 -11.00 20.27 -26.54
C TYR A 86 -11.77 20.39 -27.85
N ASN A 87 -13.02 20.84 -27.78
CA ASN A 87 -13.79 21.24 -28.95
C ASN A 87 -13.84 22.79 -29.05
N PRO A 88 -13.36 23.39 -30.15
CA PRO A 88 -13.40 24.85 -30.35
C PRO A 88 -14.76 25.42 -30.79
N ASP A 89 -15.79 24.58 -30.97
CA ASP A 89 -17.15 25.04 -31.19
C ASP A 89 -17.63 25.91 -30.02
N THR A 90 -18.18 27.08 -30.35
CA THR A 90 -18.64 28.10 -29.38
C THR A 90 -20.16 28.16 -29.27
N SER A 91 -20.86 27.23 -29.93
CA SER A 91 -22.30 27.05 -29.82
C SER A 91 -22.67 26.14 -28.66
N THR A 92 -23.96 26.07 -28.34
CA THR A 92 -24.54 25.12 -27.38
C THR A 92 -24.69 23.70 -27.95
N GLU A 93 -24.19 23.46 -29.17
CA GLU A 93 -24.32 22.18 -29.88
C GLU A 93 -22.97 21.48 -30.03
N ALA A 94 -21.95 21.92 -29.28
CA ALA A 94 -20.63 21.30 -29.30
C ALA A 94 -20.74 19.79 -28.98
N ARG A 95 -20.07 18.97 -29.79
CA ARG A 95 -20.04 17.50 -29.63
C ARG A 95 -18.63 16.98 -29.50
N PHE A 96 -18.49 15.88 -28.78
CA PHE A 96 -17.18 15.29 -28.48
C PHE A 96 -17.14 13.85 -28.98
N GLU A 97 -16.32 13.60 -29.99
CA GLU A 97 -16.19 12.28 -30.64
C GLU A 97 -15.77 11.17 -29.66
N ILE A 98 -15.08 11.54 -28.57
CA ILE A 98 -14.67 10.58 -27.53
C ILE A 98 -15.87 9.84 -26.93
N TYR A 99 -17.05 10.47 -26.86
CA TYR A 99 -18.25 9.85 -26.30
C TYR A 99 -18.88 8.79 -27.19
N ASP A 100 -18.50 8.71 -28.46
CA ASP A 100 -19.02 7.71 -29.40
C ASP A 100 -18.36 6.33 -29.20
N SER A 101 -17.32 6.23 -28.37
CA SER A 101 -16.59 4.99 -28.09
C SER A 101 -17.01 4.33 -26.77
N ASP A 102 -17.24 3.03 -26.79
CA ASP A 102 -17.58 2.27 -25.58
C ASP A 102 -16.42 2.25 -24.58
N GLY A 103 -16.68 2.73 -23.37
CA GLY A 103 -15.69 2.80 -22.30
C GLY A 103 -14.54 3.76 -22.58
N TRP A 104 -14.83 4.85 -23.29
CA TRP A 104 -13.92 5.96 -23.56
C TRP A 104 -13.14 6.50 -22.33
N ALA A 105 -13.69 6.32 -21.12
CA ALA A 105 -13.08 6.76 -19.88
C ALA A 105 -12.21 5.69 -19.18
N ARG A 106 -12.16 4.44 -19.66
CA ARG A 106 -11.61 3.29 -18.90
C ARG A 106 -10.15 3.43 -18.47
N ASP A 107 -9.35 4.13 -19.25
CA ASP A 107 -7.92 4.29 -19.00
C ASP A 107 -7.59 5.47 -18.08
N PHE A 108 -8.60 6.21 -17.61
CA PHE A 108 -8.44 7.38 -16.75
C PHE A 108 -8.94 7.10 -15.34
N ASP A 109 -8.21 7.62 -14.35
CA ASP A 109 -8.59 7.55 -12.94
C ASP A 109 -9.64 8.61 -12.59
N VAL A 110 -9.59 9.76 -13.27
CA VAL A 110 -10.46 10.92 -13.06
C VAL A 110 -10.87 11.51 -14.41
N VAL A 111 -12.15 11.84 -14.54
CA VAL A 111 -12.68 12.60 -15.67
C VAL A 111 -13.28 13.91 -15.16
N ILE A 112 -12.89 15.02 -15.78
CA ILE A 112 -13.42 16.36 -15.54
C ILE A 112 -14.24 16.77 -16.75
N HIS A 113 -15.53 16.99 -16.52
CA HIS A 113 -16.46 17.55 -17.47
C HIS A 113 -16.50 19.07 -17.30
N ASP A 114 -15.91 19.80 -18.25
CA ASP A 114 -15.86 21.26 -18.32
C ASP A 114 -16.40 21.71 -19.69
N GLU A 115 -17.45 21.03 -20.16
CA GLU A 115 -18.21 21.36 -21.35
C GLU A 115 -19.57 22.01 -21.04
N CYS A 116 -20.05 22.86 -21.95
CA CYS A 116 -21.31 23.62 -21.84
C CYS A 116 -22.25 23.41 -23.03
#